data_AF-A0A4V2LLN6-F1
#
_entry.id   AF-A0A4V2LLN6-F1
#
_cell.length_a   1.000
_cell.length_b   1.000
_cell.length_c   1.000
_cell.angle_alpha   90.00
_cell.angle_beta   90.00
_cell.angle_gamma   90.00
#
_symmetry.space_group_name_H-M   'P 1'
#
loop_
_entity.id
_entity.type
_entity.pdbx_description
1 polymer ?
#
loop_
_entity_poly.entity_id
_entity_poly.type
_entity_poly.pdbx_seq_one_letter_code
_entity_poly.pdbx_strand_id
1 'polypeptide(L)'
;MLEFWYSERCSREIKLLSSIVVCSAIYFCSSIAQLAPLWVGLSLILGVLIHVLFTQYLKLATSHPYRITLRNGIYIFQLFALLSLAYILPEQHKWVLWLQCIGFHALGLFLVSIYSNRAKRHA
;
A
#
# COMPACT_ATOMS: atom_id res chain seq x y z
N MET A 1 11.58 -0.67 -1.69
CA MET A 1 10.54 -1.69 -1.40
C MET A 1 9.62 -1.91 -2.60
N LEU A 2 8.97 -0.88 -3.15
CA LEU A 2 8.09 -1.00 -4.32
C LEU A 2 8.79 -1.62 -5.54
N GLU A 3 10.04 -1.25 -5.82
CA GLU A 3 10.81 -1.82 -6.93
C GLU A 3 11.01 -3.35 -6.80
N PHE A 4 11.13 -3.89 -5.58
CA PHE A 4 11.21 -5.34 -5.35
C PHE A 4 9.85 -6.02 -5.57
N TRP A 5 8.77 -5.38 -5.14
CA TRP A 5 7.41 -5.90 -5.29
C TRP A 5 6.97 -6.04 -6.76
N TYR A 6 7.44 -5.14 -7.62
CA TYR A 6 7.18 -5.17 -9.07
C TYR A 6 8.30 -5.84 -9.89
N SER A 7 9.35 -6.33 -9.23
CA SER A 7 10.39 -7.13 -9.89
C SER A 7 9.87 -8.52 -10.24
N GLU A 8 10.43 -9.14 -11.28
CA GLU A 8 10.20 -10.55 -11.66
C GLU A 8 10.53 -11.53 -10.53
N ARG A 9 11.35 -11.12 -9.55
CA ARG A 9 11.68 -11.93 -8.36
C ARG A 9 10.51 -12.11 -7.40
N CYS A 10 9.48 -11.27 -7.47
CA CYS A 10 8.31 -11.36 -6.59
C CYS A 10 7.25 -12.25 -7.23
N SER A 11 7.32 -13.56 -6.92
CA SER A 11 6.33 -14.54 -7.37
C SER A 11 4.95 -14.23 -6.80
N ARG A 12 3.92 -14.75 -7.48
CA ARG A 12 2.52 -14.56 -7.06
C ARG A 12 2.25 -15.12 -5.66
N GLU A 13 2.95 -16.18 -5.28
CA GLU A 13 2.86 -16.82 -3.97
C GLU A 13 3.38 -15.90 -2.86
N ILE A 14 4.52 -15.22 -3.08
CA ILE A 14 5.07 -14.26 -2.12
C ILE A 14 4.09 -13.10 -1.89
N LYS A 15 3.45 -12.61 -2.96
CA LYS A 15 2.44 -11.54 -2.84
C LYS A 15 1.23 -11.98 -2.03
N LEU A 16 0.77 -13.21 -2.24
CA LEU A 16 -0.37 -13.78 -1.55
C LEU A 16 -0.06 -14.05 -0.07
N LEU A 17 1.09 -14.65 0.23
CA LEU A 17 1.56 -14.90 1.59
C LEU A 17 1.75 -13.58 2.36
N SER A 18 2.33 -12.55 1.72
CA SER A 18 2.45 -11.22 2.31
C SER A 18 1.07 -10.61 2.64
N SER A 19 0.09 -10.77 1.76
CA SER A 19 -1.29 -10.33 2.03
C SER A 19 -1.93 -11.05 3.20
N ILE A 20 -1.73 -12.37 3.34
CA ILE A 20 -2.26 -13.13 4.47
C ILE A 20 -1.64 -12.64 5.78
N VAL A 21 -0.31 -12.48 5.82
CA VAL A 21 0.41 -12.00 7.01
C VAL A 21 -0.08 -10.61 7.42
N VAL A 22 -0.28 -9.70 6.46
CA VAL A 22 -0.82 -8.36 6.74
C VAL A 22 -2.25 -8.44 7.26
N CYS A 23 -3.12 -9.27 6.67
CA CYS A 23 -4.48 -9.47 7.17
C CYS A 23 -4.50 -10.02 8.61
N SER A 24 -3.66 -11.01 8.91
CA SER A 24 -3.54 -11.59 10.26
C SER A 24 -3.06 -10.56 11.28
N ALA A 25 -2.08 -9.73 10.93
CA ALA A 25 -1.59 -8.65 11.78
C ALA A 25 -2.68 -7.60 12.07
N ILE A 26 -3.42 -7.18 11.04
CA ILE A 26 -4.57 -6.26 11.20
C ILE A 26 -5.62 -6.86 12.12
N TYR A 27 -5.97 -8.13 11.92
CA TYR A 27 -6.96 -8.83 12.73
C TYR A 27 -6.55 -8.89 14.21
N PHE A 28 -5.29 -9.24 14.48
CA PHE A 28 -4.76 -9.24 15.84
C PHE A 28 -4.83 -7.86 16.49
N CYS A 29 -4.43 -6.81 15.77
CA CYS A 29 -4.55 -5.44 16.26
C CYS A 29 -6.02 -5.01 16.47
N SER A 30 -6.95 -5.50 15.64
CA SER A 30 -8.38 -5.19 15.74
C SER A 30 -9.01 -5.74 17.02
N SER A 31 -8.44 -6.82 17.56
CA SER A 31 -8.82 -7.37 18.86
C SER A 31 -8.45 -6.45 20.04
N ILE A 32 -7.49 -5.53 19.85
CA ILE A 32 -7.02 -4.61 20.90
C ILE A 32 -7.73 -3.27 20.76
N ALA A 33 -7.71 -2.69 19.56
CA ALA A 33 -8.35 -1.41 19.26
C ALA A 33 -8.91 -1.44 17.84
N GLN A 34 -10.19 -1.07 17.71
CA GLN A 34 -10.84 -0.97 16.41
C GLN A 34 -10.59 0.40 15.79
N LEU A 35 -9.98 0.40 14.62
CA LEU A 35 -9.84 1.61 13.81
C LEU A 35 -11.19 1.99 13.21
N ALA A 36 -11.57 3.27 13.29
CA ALA A 36 -12.85 3.70 12.72
C ALA A 36 -12.88 3.43 11.19
N PRO A 37 -14.05 3.02 10.64
CA PRO A 37 -14.16 2.65 9.22
C PRO A 37 -13.71 3.74 8.24
N LEU A 38 -13.85 5.02 8.62
CA LEU A 38 -13.38 6.15 7.83
C LEU A 38 -11.85 6.12 7.64
N TRP A 39 -11.09 5.86 8.70
CA TRP A 39 -9.63 5.77 8.63
C TRP A 39 -9.15 4.54 7.87
N VAL A 40 -9.89 3.43 7.99
CA VAL A 40 -9.67 2.22 7.18
C VAL A 40 -9.83 2.56 5.70
N GLY A 41 -10.93 3.20 5.31
CA GLY A 41 -11.18 3.60 3.93
C GLY A 41 -10.11 4.52 3.37
N LEU A 42 -9.72 5.56 4.13
CA LEU A 42 -8.68 6.51 3.73
C LEU A 42 -7.32 5.83 3.52
N SER A 43 -6.88 4.99 4.46
CA SER A 43 -5.60 4.28 4.34
C SER A 43 -5.58 3.31 3.15
N LEU A 44 -6.69 2.62 2.89
CA LEU A 44 -6.86 1.77 1.72
C LEU A 44 -6.76 2.56 0.41
N ILE A 45 -7.51 3.67 0.29
CA ILE A 45 -7.52 4.52 -0.91
C ILE A 45 -6.12 5.09 -1.18
N LEU A 46 -5.39 5.51 -0.15
CA LEU A 46 -4.01 6.00 -0.29
C LEU A 46 -3.07 4.91 -0.82
N GLY A 47 -3.18 3.68 -0.31
CA GLY A 47 -2.43 2.53 -0.83
C GLY A 47 -2.75 2.23 -2.31
N VAL A 48 -4.02 2.29 -2.68
CA VAL A 48 -4.47 2.14 -4.08
C VAL A 48 -3.91 3.25 -4.96
N LEU A 49 -3.96 4.50 -4.51
CA LEU A 49 -3.47 5.65 -5.27
C LEU A 49 -1.97 5.50 -5.59
N ILE A 50 -1.19 5.05 -4.61
CA ILE A 50 0.25 4.79 -4.79
C ILE A 50 0.47 3.66 -5.80
N HIS A 51 -0.34 2.59 -5.78
CA HIS A 51 -0.29 1.54 -6.81
C HIS A 51 -0.46 2.13 -8.22
N VAL A 52 -1.47 2.99 -8.40
CA VAL A 52 -1.79 3.60 -9.69
C VAL A 52 -0.64 4.50 -10.14
N LEU A 53 -0.14 5.39 -9.27
CA LEU A 53 0.98 6.28 -9.57
C LEU A 53 2.25 5.48 -9.92
N PHE A 54 2.55 4.42 -9.17
CA PHE A 54 3.71 3.57 -9.43
C PHE A 54 3.58 2.79 -10.74
N THR A 55 2.36 2.40 -11.11
CA THR A 55 2.09 1.75 -12.40
C THR A 55 2.30 2.72 -13.57
N GLN A 56 1.92 4.00 -13.42
CA GLN A 56 2.23 5.04 -14.41
C GLN A 56 3.75 5.27 -14.52
N TYR A 57 4.45 5.28 -13.38
CA TYR A 57 5.91 5.35 -13.35
C TYR A 57 6.58 4.18 -14.10
N LEU A 58 6.08 2.95 -13.95
CA LEU A 58 6.61 1.79 -14.64
C LEU A 58 6.37 1.83 -16.16
N LYS A 59 5.31 2.49 -16.63
CA LYS A 59 5.03 2.70 -18.05
C LYS A 59 5.90 3.78 -18.71
N LEU A 60 6.55 4.63 -17.92
CA LEU A 60 7.41 5.70 -18.43
C LEU A 60 8.76 5.15 -18.90
N ALA A 61 9.20 5.60 -20.08
CA ALA A 61 10.50 5.27 -20.65
C ALA A 61 11.65 5.67 -19.71
N THR A 62 12.69 4.84 -19.62
CA THR A 62 13.82 5.02 -18.71
C THR A 62 14.64 6.29 -18.99
N SER A 63 14.61 6.79 -20.23
CA SER A 63 15.27 8.02 -20.67
C SER A 63 14.50 9.30 -20.36
N HIS A 64 13.26 9.21 -19.87
CA HIS A 64 12.42 10.39 -19.67
C HIS A 64 12.85 11.17 -18.40
N PRO A 65 13.18 12.46 -18.49
CA PRO A 65 13.68 13.25 -17.35
C PRO A 65 12.67 13.33 -16.18
N TYR A 66 11.37 13.31 -16.50
CA TYR A 66 10.29 13.29 -15.51
C TYR A 66 10.24 12.02 -14.64
N ARG A 67 10.90 10.93 -15.06
CA ARG A 67 10.85 9.64 -14.35
C ARG A 67 11.43 9.73 -12.93
N ILE A 68 12.52 10.47 -12.75
CA ILE A 68 13.16 10.67 -11.44
C ILE A 68 12.26 11.51 -10.53
N THR A 69 11.69 12.60 -11.06
CA THR A 69 10.77 13.47 -10.33
C THR A 69 9.52 12.72 -9.89
N LEU A 70 8.92 11.91 -10.77
CA LEU A 70 7.76 11.10 -10.45
C LEU A 70 8.08 10.05 -9.37
N ARG A 71 9.23 9.38 -9.47
CA ARG A 71 9.68 8.42 -8.45
C ARG A 71 9.80 9.08 -7.08
N ASN A 72 10.51 10.20 -7.01
CA ASN A 72 10.73 10.92 -5.76
C ASN A 72 9.40 11.45 -5.20
N GLY A 73 8.52 11.96 -6.07
CA GLY A 73 7.17 12.40 -5.70
C GLY A 73 6.34 11.29 -5.07
N ILE A 74 6.37 10.07 -5.62
CA ILE A 74 5.66 8.91 -5.06
C ILE A 74 6.20 8.56 -3.67
N TYR A 75 7.53 8.54 -3.49
CA TYR A 75 8.14 8.23 -2.19
C TYR A 75 7.82 9.31 -1.14
N ILE A 76 7.91 10.59 -1.52
CA ILE A 76 7.56 11.72 -0.65
C ILE A 76 6.08 11.65 -0.28
N PHE A 77 5.20 11.41 -1.25
CA PHE A 77 3.77 11.27 -1.01
C PHE A 77 3.46 10.13 -0.04
N GLN A 78 4.12 8.99 -0.19
CA GLN A 78 3.91 7.84 0.70
C GLN A 78 4.40 8.09 2.12
N LEU A 79 5.56 8.75 2.29
CA LEU A 79 6.03 9.17 3.61
C LEU A 79 5.06 10.17 4.25
N PHE A 80 4.63 11.17 3.48
CA PHE A 80 3.69 12.19 3.96
C PHE A 80 2.33 11.61 4.33
N ALA A 81 1.82 10.65 3.56
CA ALA A 81 0.57 9.94 3.86
C ALA A 81 0.66 9.17 5.18
N LEU A 82 1.76 8.44 5.41
CA LEU A 82 1.96 7.68 6.66
C LEU A 82 2.15 8.58 7.88
N LEU A 83 2.89 9.69 7.72
CA LEU A 83 3.12 10.66 8.80
C LEU A 83 1.86 11.45 9.14
N SER A 84 1.07 11.86 8.15
CA SER A 84 -0.18 12.58 8.38
C SER A 84 -1.22 11.70 9.09
N LEU A 85 -1.33 10.42 8.70
CA LEU A 85 -2.15 9.44 9.42
C LEU A 85 -1.67 9.28 10.88
N ALA A 86 -0.36 9.20 11.13
CA ALA A 86 0.19 9.09 12.49
C ALA A 86 -0.17 10.30 13.39
N TYR A 87 -0.20 11.49 12.81
CA TYR A 87 -0.44 12.73 13.53
C TYR A 87 -1.91 12.90 13.94
N ILE A 88 -2.85 12.50 13.08
CA ILE A 88 -4.29 12.71 13.29
C ILE A 88 -4.92 11.57 14.12
N LEU A 89 -4.20 10.47 14.32
CA LEU A 89 -4.69 9.32 15.07
C LEU A 89 -4.94 9.66 16.56
N PRO A 90 -6.07 9.19 17.13
CA PRO A 90 -6.39 9.42 18.54
C PRO A 90 -5.32 8.83 19.47
N GLU A 91 -5.06 9.50 20.59
CA GLU A 91 -3.98 9.16 21.55
C GLU A 91 -4.12 7.75 22.15
N GLN A 92 -5.34 7.22 22.22
CA GLN A 92 -5.58 5.89 22.79
C GLN A 92 -5.05 4.79 21.87
N HIS A 93 -4.11 3.98 22.37
CA HIS A 93 -3.48 2.87 21.63
C HIS A 93 -2.89 3.29 20.26
N LYS A 94 -2.35 4.51 20.18
CA LYS A 94 -1.82 5.15 18.96
C LYS A 94 -0.91 4.22 18.14
N TRP A 95 -0.05 3.45 18.80
CA TRP A 95 0.84 2.48 18.16
C TRP A 95 0.10 1.33 17.45
N VAL A 96 -0.98 0.81 18.04
CA VAL A 96 -1.79 -0.28 17.47
C VAL A 96 -2.57 0.24 16.26
N LEU A 97 -3.19 1.41 16.40
CA LEU A 97 -3.92 2.06 15.31
C LEU A 97 -2.99 2.41 14.14
N TRP A 98 -1.77 2.86 14.43
CA TRP A 98 -0.77 3.17 13.42
C TRP A 98 -0.34 1.91 12.65
N LEU A 99 -0.13 0.79 13.36
CA LEU A 99 0.18 -0.49 12.73
C LEU A 99 -0.95 -0.96 11.82
N GLN A 100 -2.22 -0.79 12.23
CA GLN A 100 -3.37 -1.08 11.38
C GLN A 100 -3.42 -0.20 10.14
N CYS A 101 -3.16 1.10 10.26
CA CYS A 101 -3.09 2.01 9.10
C CYS A 101 -2.02 1.56 8.10
N ILE A 102 -0.83 1.17 8.56
CA ILE A 102 0.23 0.62 7.69
C ILE A 102 -0.25 -0.67 7.03
N GLY A 103 -0.90 -1.54 7.79
CA GLY A 103 -1.48 -2.79 7.30
C GLY A 103 -2.49 -2.54 6.17
N PHE A 104 -3.49 -1.69 6.39
CA PHE A 104 -4.51 -1.36 5.38
C PHE A 104 -3.93 -0.67 4.15
N HIS A 105 -2.94 0.19 4.34
CA HIS A 105 -2.22 0.83 3.24
C HIS A 105 -1.44 -0.21 2.40
N ALA A 106 -0.76 -1.17 3.04
CA ALA A 106 -0.10 -2.27 2.35
C ALA A 106 -1.12 -3.19 1.65
N LEU A 107 -2.25 -3.46 2.28
CA LEU A 107 -3.33 -4.28 1.74
C LEU A 107 -3.93 -3.63 0.49
N GLY A 108 -4.12 -2.31 0.47
CA GLY A 108 -4.55 -1.57 -0.72
C GLY A 108 -3.57 -1.71 -1.90
N LEU A 109 -2.26 -1.66 -1.63
CA LEU A 109 -1.23 -1.93 -2.64
C LEU A 109 -1.29 -3.37 -3.16
N PHE A 110 -1.44 -4.34 -2.26
CA PHE A 110 -1.44 -5.76 -2.60
C PHE A 110 -2.67 -6.16 -3.39
N LEU A 111 -3.85 -5.69 -2.99
CA LEU A 111 -5.12 -6.00 -3.62
C LEU A 111 -5.10 -5.63 -5.11
N VAL A 112 -4.72 -4.38 -5.40
CA VAL A 112 -4.66 -3.89 -6.79
C VAL A 112 -3.52 -4.54 -7.56
N SER A 113 -2.38 -4.80 -6.92
CA SER A 113 -1.26 -5.51 -7.56
C SER A 113 -1.56 -6.95 -7.92
N ILE A 114 -2.33 -7.67 -7.12
CA ILE A 114 -2.74 -9.04 -7.42
C ILE A 114 -3.82 -9.03 -8.51
N TYR A 115 -4.70 -8.04 -8.49
CA TYR A 115 -5.78 -7.91 -9.46
C TYR A 115 -5.28 -7.50 -10.85
N SER A 116 -4.35 -6.54 -10.94
CA SER A 116 -3.77 -6.09 -12.22
C SER A 116 -2.94 -7.17 -12.92
N ASN A 117 -2.32 -8.08 -12.15
CA ASN A 117 -1.58 -9.23 -12.68
C ASN A 117 -2.48 -10.45 -12.99
N ARG A 118 -3.79 -10.40 -12.73
CA ARG A 118 -4.69 -11.39 -13.32
C ARG A 118 -4.88 -11.02 -14.79
N ALA A 119 -4.32 -11.85 -15.67
CA ALA A 119 -4.71 -11.87 -17.08
C ALA A 119 -6.24 -11.88 -17.18
N LYS A 120 -6.81 -11.05 -18.09
CA LYS A 120 -8.23 -11.10 -18.46
C LYS A 120 -8.56 -12.55 -18.78
N ARG A 121 -9.33 -13.22 -17.91
CA ARG A 121 -9.77 -14.61 -18.14
C ARG A 121 -10.86 -14.72 -19.20
N HIS A 122 -11.40 -13.59 -19.66
CA HIS A 122 -12.39 -13.53 -20.73
C HIS A 122 -12.06 -12.35 -21.66
N ALA A 123 -11.70 -12.70 -22.90
CA ALA A 123 -11.73 -11.85 -24.08
C ALA A 123 -12.69 -12.51 -25.07
#